data_AF-A0A7H9BF92-F1
#
_entry.id   AF-A0A7H9BF92-F1
#
_cell.length_a   1.000
_cell.length_b   1.000
_cell.length_c   1.000
_cell.angle_alpha   90.00
_cell.angle_beta   90.00
_cell.angle_gamma   90.00
#
_symmetry.space_group_name_H-M   'P 1'
#
loop_
_entity.id
_entity.type
_entity.pdbx_description
1 polymer ?
#
loop_
_entity_poly.entity_id
_entity_poly.type
_entity_poly.pdbx_seq_one_letter_code
_entity_poly.pdbx_strand_id
1 'polypeptide(L)'
;MFSFFRKKGPDGQEVLTQTGPVTQTGPATQARVQSNTGNTVPAPNAPATASAPAPSSESAYDLSKLSIEVSSSSDSLSPAEEQAAMLYANGQSNAAINILLNDKPHFVGKRRLESWLMLFELLQQHNQKEAFDALGLDFVVEFEKTPPTWQAVHSNTQVKASASGYHAFSGNLTHDTIDKQVNALRLLQEKNDQLRIDFSKLTGVDTLAAAELLAALQHNHKNPNSLQLIGSDVLTQLLKEKIEVGRRHPAEAPFWLLLIELQQLLGLQDDFENLAVDYAITFEVSPPSWDARQTSKSVAQIAAAEALAKAEIQAAEKEKSLLTGTITAQTPANLEKLIEQVESSLSPVIDLRQITRIDFDSAGQMLNLAMKWLQEGRQVRFINTNPLVHTLLRVMSIHEMLSVELRK
;
A
#
# COMPACT_ATOMS: atom_id res chain seq x y z
N MET A 1 -39.58 -4.34 -7.02
CA MET A 1 -40.77 -4.84 -6.30
C MET A 1 -41.72 -5.47 -7.30
N PHE A 2 -41.75 -6.80 -7.39
CA PHE A 2 -42.82 -7.54 -8.08
C PHE A 2 -42.92 -8.94 -7.46
N SER A 3 -44.03 -9.22 -6.77
CA SER A 3 -44.26 -10.48 -6.06
C SER A 3 -45.41 -11.24 -6.72
N PHE A 4 -45.13 -12.37 -7.35
CA PHE A 4 -46.17 -13.26 -7.89
C PHE A 4 -46.19 -14.59 -7.12
N PHE A 5 -46.94 -14.60 -6.02
CA PHE A 5 -47.39 -15.84 -5.40
C PHE A 5 -48.29 -16.61 -6.38
N ARG A 6 -47.97 -17.89 -6.63
CA ARG A 6 -48.99 -18.87 -7.05
C ARG A 6 -49.12 -19.95 -5.99
N LYS A 7 -50.39 -20.27 -5.73
CA LYS A 7 -50.90 -21.03 -4.58
C LYS A 7 -50.68 -22.53 -4.80
N LYS A 8 -50.09 -23.23 -3.82
CA LYS A 8 -50.06 -24.70 -3.82
C LYS A 8 -51.48 -25.26 -3.66
N GLY A 9 -51.79 -26.34 -4.37
CA GLY A 9 -52.86 -27.26 -4.00
C GLY A 9 -52.37 -28.30 -2.97
N PRO A 10 -53.30 -29.00 -2.29
CA PRO A 10 -52.97 -30.15 -1.44
C PRO A 10 -52.73 -31.42 -2.29
N ASP A 11 -52.45 -32.52 -1.59
CA ASP A 11 -52.34 -33.90 -2.04
C ASP A 11 -51.19 -34.23 -3.00
N GLY A 12 -50.43 -35.27 -2.64
CA GLY A 12 -49.28 -35.73 -3.42
C GLY A 12 -49.10 -37.25 -3.36
N GLN A 13 -49.38 -37.91 -4.48
CA GLN A 13 -48.87 -39.22 -4.93
C GLN A 13 -49.22 -39.33 -6.43
N GLU A 14 -48.22 -39.31 -7.32
CA GLU A 14 -47.50 -40.48 -7.86
C GLU A 14 -48.25 -41.29 -8.93
N VAL A 15 -47.76 -41.25 -10.18
CA VAL A 15 -47.82 -42.34 -11.18
C VAL A 15 -46.54 -42.29 -12.05
N LEU A 16 -45.99 -43.44 -12.45
CA LEU A 16 -44.76 -43.59 -13.26
C LEU A 16 -45.04 -43.71 -14.76
N THR A 17 -44.10 -43.23 -15.61
CA THR A 17 -43.45 -43.94 -16.75
C THR A 17 -42.29 -43.05 -17.28
N GLN A 18 -41.06 -43.52 -17.51
CA GLN A 18 -40.53 -44.21 -18.72
C GLN A 18 -40.84 -43.46 -20.04
N THR A 19 -39.91 -43.20 -20.99
CA THR A 19 -38.65 -43.92 -21.37
C THR A 19 -37.47 -42.98 -21.76
N GLY A 20 -36.24 -43.52 -21.85
CA GLY A 20 -35.08 -42.92 -22.57
C GLY A 20 -35.08 -43.23 -24.08
N PRO A 21 -33.95 -43.24 -24.83
CA PRO A 21 -32.49 -43.19 -24.48
C PRO A 21 -31.81 -41.82 -24.83
N VAL A 22 -30.60 -41.41 -24.38
CA VAL A 22 -29.21 -41.98 -24.38
C VAL A 22 -28.61 -41.99 -25.81
N THR A 23 -27.42 -41.42 -26.09
CA THR A 23 -26.09 -42.09 -25.99
C THR A 23 -24.88 -41.15 -26.21
N GLN A 24 -23.93 -41.12 -25.24
CA GLN A 24 -22.43 -41.04 -25.27
C GLN A 24 -21.70 -40.12 -26.30
N THR A 25 -20.61 -39.37 -26.03
CA THR A 25 -19.38 -39.46 -25.18
C THR A 25 -18.28 -40.43 -25.65
N GLY A 26 -17.06 -39.93 -25.93
CA GLY A 26 -15.87 -40.74 -26.22
C GLY A 26 -14.54 -39.96 -26.06
N PRO A 27 -13.54 -40.45 -25.28
CA PRO A 27 -12.26 -39.77 -25.04
C PRO A 27 -11.03 -40.45 -25.72
N ALA A 28 -9.82 -40.00 -25.35
CA ALA A 28 -8.52 -40.25 -25.97
C ALA A 28 -7.95 -41.68 -25.92
N THR A 29 -6.87 -41.92 -26.71
CA THR A 29 -6.11 -43.18 -26.81
C THR A 29 -4.60 -42.94 -26.91
N GLN A 30 -3.77 -43.82 -26.32
CA GLN A 30 -2.32 -43.93 -26.56
C GLN A 30 -1.84 -45.39 -26.55
N ALA A 31 -0.75 -45.66 -27.29
CA ALA A 31 0.24 -46.75 -27.16
C ALA A 31 -0.18 -48.24 -27.21
N ARG A 32 0.45 -49.04 -28.11
CA ARG A 32 1.59 -49.96 -27.80
C ARG A 32 2.11 -50.66 -29.10
N VAL A 33 3.06 -51.60 -28.97
CA VAL A 33 4.01 -52.10 -30.00
C VAL A 33 4.14 -53.63 -29.94
N GLN A 34 4.32 -54.33 -31.08
CA GLN A 34 5.24 -55.48 -31.37
C GLN A 34 4.79 -56.28 -32.63
N SER A 35 5.66 -56.48 -33.64
CA SER A 35 6.49 -57.69 -33.98
C SER A 35 5.68 -58.89 -34.53
N ASN A 36 6.21 -59.85 -35.30
CA ASN A 36 7.59 -60.23 -35.70
C ASN A 36 7.51 -60.84 -37.15
N THR A 37 8.48 -61.43 -37.88
CA THR A 37 9.82 -62.04 -37.65
C THR A 37 10.61 -62.05 -38.99
N GLY A 38 11.95 -62.16 -38.99
CA GLY A 38 12.75 -62.43 -40.21
C GLY A 38 14.26 -62.60 -39.96
N ASN A 39 14.72 -63.83 -39.69
CA ASN A 39 16.13 -64.17 -39.43
C ASN A 39 16.96 -64.19 -40.76
N THR A 40 18.30 -64.20 -40.83
CA THR A 40 19.37 -64.69 -39.93
C THR A 40 20.69 -63.87 -40.00
N VAL A 41 21.55 -64.02 -38.98
CA VAL A 41 22.94 -63.49 -38.79
C VAL A 41 23.73 -64.62 -38.05
N PRO A 42 25.10 -64.79 -38.04
CA PRO A 42 26.26 -63.93 -38.36
C PRO A 42 27.05 -64.44 -39.61
N ALA A 43 28.37 -64.34 -39.86
CA ALA A 43 29.61 -64.01 -39.10
C ALA A 43 30.81 -63.73 -40.07
N PRO A 44 32.07 -63.47 -39.60
CA PRO A 44 32.51 -62.36 -38.76
C PRO A 44 33.72 -61.55 -39.35
N ASN A 45 34.10 -60.46 -38.67
CA ASN A 45 35.28 -59.58 -38.79
C ASN A 45 36.47 -59.95 -39.73
N ALA A 46 36.74 -59.08 -40.73
CA ALA A 46 37.80 -58.03 -40.76
C ALA A 46 39.26 -58.34 -40.29
N PRO A 47 40.31 -57.57 -40.68
CA PRO A 47 40.32 -56.21 -41.29
C PRO A 47 41.36 -55.96 -42.43
N ALA A 48 41.60 -54.66 -42.72
CA ALA A 48 42.74 -54.01 -43.44
C ALA A 48 42.57 -53.71 -44.95
N THR A 49 42.98 -52.54 -45.50
CA THR A 49 43.37 -51.23 -44.91
C THR A 49 43.24 -50.08 -45.93
N ALA A 50 42.94 -48.87 -45.43
CA ALA A 50 43.21 -47.52 -45.95
C ALA A 50 43.55 -47.26 -47.44
N SER A 51 42.80 -46.36 -48.10
CA SER A 51 43.27 -44.99 -48.45
C SER A 51 42.15 -44.16 -49.14
N ALA A 52 42.25 -42.83 -49.09
CA ALA A 52 41.31 -41.90 -49.71
C ALA A 52 42.03 -40.87 -50.60
N PRO A 53 41.33 -40.25 -51.58
CA PRO A 53 41.67 -38.93 -52.10
C PRO A 53 40.64 -37.85 -51.69
N ALA A 54 41.04 -36.58 -51.80
CA ALA A 54 40.34 -35.40 -51.27
C ALA A 54 39.47 -34.67 -52.34
N PRO A 55 38.62 -33.69 -51.96
CA PRO A 55 37.53 -33.20 -52.81
C PRO A 55 37.87 -31.95 -53.66
N SER A 56 36.94 -31.59 -54.54
CA SER A 56 36.90 -30.30 -55.25
C SER A 56 35.89 -29.33 -54.61
N SER A 57 36.13 -28.04 -54.78
CA SER A 57 35.46 -26.92 -54.11
C SER A 57 34.06 -26.58 -54.64
N GLU A 58 33.09 -26.36 -53.74
CA GLU A 58 32.11 -25.26 -53.69
C GLU A 58 31.13 -25.55 -52.52
N SER A 59 30.65 -24.60 -51.71
CA SER A 59 30.84 -23.14 -51.68
C SER A 59 30.97 -22.65 -50.22
N ALA A 60 31.83 -21.67 -49.96
CA ALA A 60 32.04 -21.13 -48.62
C ALA A 60 31.04 -20.00 -48.34
N TYR A 61 30.09 -20.23 -47.42
CA TYR A 61 29.20 -19.19 -46.92
C TYR A 61 29.99 -18.19 -46.06
N ASP A 62 30.19 -16.99 -46.58
CA ASP A 62 30.92 -15.91 -45.94
C ASP A 62 30.11 -15.29 -44.79
N LEU A 63 30.17 -15.92 -43.62
CA LEU A 63 29.52 -15.47 -42.39
C LEU A 63 30.02 -14.09 -41.92
N SER A 64 31.16 -13.58 -42.41
CA SER A 64 31.63 -12.23 -42.07
C SER A 64 30.77 -11.12 -42.68
N LYS A 65 29.90 -11.45 -43.66
CA LYS A 65 28.88 -10.53 -44.19
C LYS A 65 27.56 -10.57 -43.43
N LEU A 66 27.36 -11.52 -42.52
CA LEU A 66 26.31 -11.45 -41.51
C LEU A 66 26.83 -10.73 -40.26
N SER A 67 27.23 -9.47 -40.44
CA SER A 67 27.26 -8.50 -39.35
C SER A 67 25.82 -8.26 -38.88
N ILE A 68 25.32 -9.20 -38.06
CA ILE A 68 24.18 -8.92 -37.18
C ILE A 68 24.72 -7.94 -36.15
N GLU A 69 24.59 -6.65 -36.46
CA GLU A 69 24.64 -5.61 -35.44
C GLU A 69 23.48 -5.88 -34.48
N VAL A 70 23.78 -6.63 -33.41
CA VAL A 70 22.94 -6.67 -32.22
C VAL A 70 23.11 -5.32 -31.56
N SER A 71 22.38 -4.34 -32.09
CA SER A 71 22.30 -3.00 -31.52
C SER A 71 21.67 -3.11 -30.15
N SER A 72 22.51 -3.17 -29.11
CA SER A 72 22.17 -2.92 -27.71
C SER A 72 21.85 -1.43 -27.47
N SER A 73 21.14 -0.81 -28.42
CA SER A 73 20.71 0.59 -28.43
C SER A 73 19.56 0.89 -27.47
N SER A 74 19.14 -0.11 -26.69
CA SER A 74 18.34 0.03 -25.47
C SER A 74 19.19 0.18 -24.20
N ASP A 75 20.42 -0.34 -24.18
CA ASP A 75 21.25 -0.41 -22.97
C ASP A 75 22.23 0.77 -22.81
N SER A 76 22.43 1.59 -23.85
CA SER A 76 23.20 2.83 -23.78
C SER A 76 22.33 4.09 -23.92
N LEU A 77 22.37 4.95 -22.90
CA LEU A 77 21.74 6.27 -22.89
C LEU A 77 22.32 7.16 -24.01
N SER A 78 21.49 8.05 -24.56
CA SER A 78 21.95 9.15 -25.40
C SER A 78 22.68 10.20 -24.56
N PRO A 79 23.76 10.84 -25.03
CA PRO A 79 24.36 11.98 -24.34
C PRO A 79 23.36 13.12 -24.06
N ALA A 80 22.33 13.28 -24.89
CA ALA A 80 21.24 14.24 -24.66
C ALA A 80 20.30 13.81 -23.51
N GLU A 81 20.10 12.50 -23.30
CA GLU A 81 19.28 11.94 -22.22
C GLU A 81 19.99 12.10 -20.86
N GLU A 82 21.30 11.82 -20.82
CA GLU A 82 22.15 12.06 -19.65
C GLU A 82 22.17 13.55 -19.29
N GLN A 83 22.39 14.44 -20.27
CA GLN A 83 22.40 15.88 -20.07
C GLN A 83 21.03 16.41 -19.60
N ALA A 84 19.92 15.91 -20.14
CA ALA A 84 18.59 16.31 -19.73
C ALA A 84 18.28 15.89 -18.28
N ALA A 85 18.61 14.65 -17.89
CA ALA A 85 18.47 14.18 -16.52
C ALA A 85 19.34 14.99 -15.55
N MET A 86 20.59 15.32 -15.92
CA MET A 86 21.50 16.15 -15.13
C MET A 86 21.02 17.59 -14.98
N LEU A 87 20.50 18.22 -16.04
CA LEU A 87 19.92 19.57 -15.96
C LEU A 87 18.65 19.58 -15.11
N TYR A 88 17.81 18.56 -15.24
CA TYR A 88 16.61 18.40 -14.41
C TYR A 88 16.95 18.17 -12.93
N ALA A 89 17.95 17.34 -12.63
CA ALA A 89 18.47 17.17 -11.27
C ALA A 89 18.95 18.50 -10.68
N ASN A 90 19.58 19.36 -11.49
CA ASN A 90 19.97 20.73 -11.13
C ASN A 90 18.81 21.76 -11.15
N GLY A 91 17.57 21.34 -11.41
CA GLY A 91 16.38 22.22 -11.42
C GLY A 91 16.22 23.08 -12.68
N GLN A 92 17.05 22.87 -13.70
CA GLN A 92 17.04 23.62 -14.96
C GLN A 92 16.08 22.98 -15.99
N SER A 93 14.86 22.65 -15.56
CA SER A 93 13.90 21.84 -16.32
C SER A 93 13.56 22.42 -17.71
N ASN A 94 13.47 23.74 -17.85
CA ASN A 94 13.28 24.40 -19.16
C ASN A 94 14.46 24.12 -20.13
N ALA A 95 15.69 24.00 -19.62
CA ALA A 95 16.85 23.66 -20.44
C ALA A 95 16.86 22.16 -20.82
N ALA A 96 16.45 21.29 -19.89
CA ALA A 96 16.26 19.86 -20.17
C ALA A 96 15.21 19.62 -21.28
N ILE A 97 14.07 20.34 -21.25
CA ILE A 97 13.05 20.32 -22.31
C ILE A 97 13.69 20.72 -23.65
N ASN A 98 14.41 21.83 -23.70
CA ASN A 98 15.02 22.32 -24.94
C ASN A 98 16.08 21.35 -25.52
N ILE A 99 16.88 20.68 -24.68
CA ILE A 99 17.84 19.66 -25.16
C ILE A 99 17.10 18.47 -25.78
N LEU A 100 16.10 17.91 -25.11
CA LEU A 100 15.37 16.74 -25.64
C LEU A 100 14.51 17.09 -26.87
N LEU A 101 13.97 18.31 -26.96
CA LEU A 101 13.30 18.77 -28.19
C LEU A 101 14.27 18.95 -29.36
N ASN A 102 15.51 19.38 -29.11
CA ASN A 102 16.56 19.46 -30.12
C ASN A 102 17.12 18.08 -30.53
N ASP A 103 17.13 17.09 -29.64
CA ASP A 103 17.53 15.70 -29.95
C ASP A 103 16.41 14.87 -30.62
N LYS A 104 15.17 15.39 -30.67
CA LYS A 104 14.02 14.74 -31.33
C LYS A 104 14.31 14.16 -32.73
N PRO A 105 14.91 14.90 -33.70
CA PRO A 105 15.30 14.33 -35.00
C PRO A 105 16.37 13.24 -34.94
N HIS A 106 17.01 13.01 -33.80
CA HIS A 106 18.03 11.97 -33.61
C HIS A 106 17.52 10.70 -32.90
N PHE A 107 16.37 10.74 -32.22
CA PHE A 107 15.74 9.55 -31.61
C PHE A 107 14.46 9.05 -32.32
N VAL A 108 13.80 9.88 -33.12
CA VAL A 108 12.76 9.45 -34.08
C VAL A 108 13.35 8.41 -35.06
N GLY A 109 12.57 7.38 -35.39
CA GLY A 109 12.99 6.22 -36.20
C GLY A 109 13.88 5.20 -35.48
N LYS A 110 14.32 5.47 -34.24
CA LYS A 110 15.22 4.58 -33.47
C LYS A 110 14.54 3.84 -32.32
N ARG A 111 13.22 3.96 -32.15
CA ARG A 111 12.44 3.29 -31.09
C ARG A 111 12.93 3.51 -29.65
N ARG A 112 13.70 4.59 -29.39
CA ARG A 112 14.20 4.95 -28.06
C ARG A 112 13.08 5.47 -27.15
N LEU A 113 12.34 4.55 -26.54
CA LEU A 113 11.13 4.87 -25.76
C LEU A 113 11.41 5.74 -24.52
N GLU A 114 12.61 5.67 -23.93
CA GLU A 114 13.02 6.47 -22.77
C GLU A 114 13.01 7.98 -23.05
N SER A 115 13.52 8.42 -24.20
CA SER A 115 13.59 9.84 -24.61
C SER A 115 12.21 10.50 -24.66
N TRP A 116 11.22 9.76 -25.19
CA TRP A 116 9.84 10.21 -25.28
C TRP A 116 9.17 10.29 -23.91
N LEU A 117 9.36 9.28 -23.04
CA LEU A 117 8.78 9.29 -21.70
C LEU A 117 9.34 10.43 -20.82
N MET A 118 10.64 10.75 -20.94
CA MET A 118 11.21 11.91 -20.27
C MET A 118 10.62 13.24 -20.75
N LEU A 119 10.39 13.39 -22.06
CA LEU A 119 9.68 14.56 -22.60
C LEU A 119 8.25 14.66 -22.08
N PHE A 120 7.47 13.58 -22.12
CA PHE A 120 6.10 13.57 -21.61
C PHE A 120 6.04 13.99 -20.13
N GLU A 121 6.93 13.45 -19.29
CA GLU A 121 7.00 13.79 -17.86
C GLU A 121 7.41 15.26 -17.64
N LEU A 122 8.42 15.79 -18.37
CA LEU A 122 8.80 17.21 -18.27
C LEU A 122 7.65 18.15 -18.66
N LEU A 123 6.95 17.86 -19.78
CA LEU A 123 5.83 18.66 -20.26
C LEU A 123 4.63 18.60 -19.29
N GLN A 124 4.38 17.43 -18.70
CA GLN A 124 3.36 17.23 -17.67
C GLN A 124 3.66 18.05 -16.41
N GLN A 125 4.89 17.99 -15.89
CA GLN A 125 5.30 18.77 -14.72
C GLN A 125 5.27 20.28 -14.96
N HIS A 126 5.57 20.73 -16.18
CA HIS A 126 5.44 22.14 -16.59
C HIS A 126 4.02 22.56 -16.98
N ASN A 127 3.03 21.66 -16.86
CA ASN A 127 1.62 21.90 -17.22
C ASN A 127 1.42 22.34 -18.71
N GLN A 128 2.34 21.98 -19.60
CA GLN A 128 2.35 22.33 -21.03
C GLN A 128 1.51 21.35 -21.87
N LYS A 129 0.18 21.33 -21.66
CA LYS A 129 -0.70 20.35 -22.30
C LYS A 129 -0.66 20.38 -23.84
N GLU A 130 -0.61 21.55 -24.46
CA GLU A 130 -0.61 21.67 -25.93
C GLU A 130 0.61 20.98 -26.57
N ALA A 131 1.80 21.13 -25.97
CA ALA A 131 3.02 20.46 -26.41
C ALA A 131 2.99 18.95 -26.12
N PHE A 132 2.37 18.54 -25.01
CA PHE A 132 2.16 17.13 -24.67
C PHE A 132 1.21 16.44 -25.66
N ASP A 133 0.07 17.06 -25.98
CA ASP A 133 -0.89 16.54 -26.95
C ASP A 133 -0.26 16.42 -28.35
N ALA A 134 0.55 17.41 -28.76
CA ALA A 134 1.31 17.37 -30.02
C ALA A 134 2.37 16.24 -30.04
N LEU A 135 3.14 16.06 -28.96
CA LEU A 135 4.08 14.94 -28.82
C LEU A 135 3.36 13.58 -28.80
N GLY A 136 2.14 13.53 -28.26
CA GLY A 136 1.27 12.35 -28.26
C GLY A 136 0.90 11.88 -29.66
N LEU A 137 0.65 12.80 -30.60
CA LEU A 137 0.39 12.47 -32.00
C LEU A 137 1.61 11.82 -32.66
N ASP A 138 2.79 12.44 -32.51
CA ASP A 138 4.04 11.89 -33.07
C ASP A 138 4.41 10.52 -32.47
N PHE A 139 4.13 10.32 -31.17
CA PHE A 139 4.37 9.03 -30.49
C PHE A 139 3.48 7.91 -31.02
N VAL A 140 2.21 8.20 -31.32
CA VAL A 140 1.30 7.23 -31.97
C VAL A 140 1.82 6.81 -33.33
N VAL A 141 2.40 7.74 -34.11
CA VAL A 141 2.97 7.46 -35.43
C VAL A 141 4.27 6.63 -35.35
N GLU A 142 5.14 6.88 -34.36
CA GLU A 142 6.42 6.16 -34.20
C GLU A 142 6.24 4.75 -33.59
N PHE A 143 5.32 4.58 -32.62
CA PHE A 143 5.23 3.35 -31.81
C PHE A 143 3.94 2.54 -31.97
N GLU A 144 2.92 3.03 -32.70
CA GLU A 144 1.58 2.43 -32.81
C GLU A 144 0.91 2.14 -31.45
N LYS A 145 1.30 2.89 -30.41
CA LYS A 145 0.83 2.75 -29.03
C LYS A 145 0.06 3.97 -28.56
N THR A 146 -0.89 3.76 -27.65
CA THR A 146 -1.50 4.84 -26.87
C THR A 146 -0.43 5.61 -26.10
N PRO A 147 -0.36 6.95 -26.19
CA PRO A 147 0.58 7.76 -25.43
C PRO A 147 0.20 7.75 -23.93
N PRO A 148 1.11 8.18 -23.04
CA PRO A 148 0.79 8.34 -21.62
C PRO A 148 -0.42 9.26 -21.41
N THR A 149 -1.32 8.90 -20.50
CA THR A 149 -2.48 9.74 -20.17
C THR A 149 -2.03 10.99 -19.41
N TRP A 150 -2.46 12.17 -19.86
CA TRP A 150 -2.27 13.43 -19.13
C TRP A 150 -2.91 13.34 -17.73
N GLN A 151 -2.08 13.22 -16.70
CA GLN A 151 -2.52 13.34 -15.32
C GLN A 151 -2.31 14.80 -14.94
N ALA A 152 -3.40 15.53 -14.64
CA ALA A 152 -3.26 16.87 -14.07
C ALA A 152 -2.37 16.77 -12.84
N VAL A 153 -1.31 17.58 -12.76
CA VAL A 153 -0.37 17.56 -11.64
C VAL A 153 -1.19 17.64 -10.37
N HIS A 154 -1.11 16.60 -9.54
CA HIS A 154 -1.72 16.62 -8.23
C HIS A 154 -1.01 17.69 -7.42
N SER A 155 -1.53 18.91 -7.47
CA SER A 155 -1.35 19.87 -6.40
C SER A 155 -1.71 19.10 -5.14
N ASN A 156 -0.73 18.88 -4.28
CA ASN A 156 -0.96 18.25 -3.00
C ASN A 156 -1.68 19.29 -2.13
N THR A 157 -2.95 19.50 -2.46
CA THR A 157 -3.91 20.15 -1.60
C THR A 157 -3.94 19.30 -0.35
N GLN A 158 -3.14 19.74 0.62
CA GLN A 158 -3.34 19.47 2.02
C GLN A 158 -4.77 19.90 2.31
N VAL A 159 -5.72 18.97 2.12
CA VAL A 159 -7.05 19.02 2.69
C VAL A 159 -6.76 19.28 4.16
N LYS A 160 -7.07 20.49 4.63
CA LYS A 160 -6.70 20.92 5.98
C LYS A 160 -7.18 19.83 6.92
N ALA A 161 -6.24 19.07 7.48
CA ALA A 161 -6.57 18.02 8.41
C ALA A 161 -7.32 18.72 9.54
N SER A 162 -8.61 18.45 9.65
CA SER A 162 -9.41 18.97 10.76
C SER A 162 -8.68 18.58 12.03
N ALA A 163 -8.41 19.54 12.91
CA ALA A 163 -7.51 19.35 14.05
C ALA A 163 -8.08 18.23 14.93
N SER A 164 -7.51 17.04 14.75
CA SER A 164 -8.03 15.77 15.24
C SER A 164 -6.96 15.19 16.15
N GLY A 165 -7.17 15.37 17.46
CA GLY A 165 -6.29 14.79 18.45
C GLY A 165 -6.38 13.28 18.36
N TYR A 166 -5.24 12.59 18.29
CA TYR A 166 -5.18 11.14 18.48
C TYR A 166 -4.38 10.83 19.73
N HIS A 167 -4.97 10.03 20.62
CA HIS A 167 -4.33 9.59 21.85
C HIS A 167 -4.59 8.09 22.05
N ALA A 168 -3.53 7.30 22.22
CA ALA A 168 -3.62 5.85 22.38
C ALA A 168 -3.11 5.43 23.76
N PHE A 169 -4.02 4.99 24.62
CA PHE A 169 -3.68 4.35 25.88
C PHE A 169 -3.13 2.94 25.60
N SER A 170 -2.03 2.58 26.25
CA SER A 170 -1.34 1.30 26.02
C SER A 170 -0.66 0.74 27.26
N GLY A 171 -0.60 -0.58 27.36
CA GLY A 171 -0.07 -1.29 28.52
C GLY A 171 -1.05 -1.30 29.71
N ASN A 172 -0.49 -1.42 30.92
CA ASN A 172 -1.24 -1.40 32.16
C ASN A 172 -1.29 0.04 32.72
N LEU A 173 -2.50 0.60 32.88
CA LEU A 173 -2.67 1.93 33.46
C LEU A 173 -2.52 1.86 34.98
N THR A 174 -1.45 2.43 35.51
CA THR A 174 -1.12 2.50 36.93
C THR A 174 -0.93 3.95 37.35
N HIS A 175 -0.89 4.21 38.66
CA HIS A 175 -0.73 5.54 39.23
C HIS A 175 0.44 6.37 38.62
N ASP A 176 1.62 5.80 38.37
CA ASP A 176 2.72 6.57 37.76
C ASP A 176 2.46 6.91 36.28
N THR A 177 1.73 6.07 35.54
CA THR A 177 1.53 6.25 34.10
C THR A 177 0.32 7.12 33.78
N ILE A 178 -0.74 7.07 34.58
CA ILE A 178 -2.02 7.72 34.25
C ILE A 178 -1.92 9.24 34.21
N ASP A 179 -1.27 9.89 35.17
CA ASP A 179 -1.11 11.35 35.25
C ASP A 179 -0.54 11.94 33.95
N LYS A 180 0.47 11.24 33.39
CA LYS A 180 1.18 11.67 32.18
C LYS A 180 0.27 11.57 30.95
N GLN A 181 -0.53 10.49 30.86
CA GLN A 181 -1.48 10.28 29.76
C GLN A 181 -2.70 11.19 29.85
N VAL A 182 -3.30 11.35 31.04
CA VAL A 182 -4.48 12.20 31.26
C VAL A 182 -4.17 13.68 31.05
N ASN A 183 -3.00 14.16 31.48
CA ASN A 183 -2.58 15.54 31.17
C ASN A 183 -2.29 15.73 29.66
N ALA A 184 -1.72 14.73 28.98
CA ALA A 184 -1.58 14.77 27.52
C ALA A 184 -2.95 14.76 26.80
N LEU A 185 -3.94 14.01 27.30
CA LEU A 185 -5.31 14.01 26.81
C LEU A 185 -5.97 15.39 26.98
N ARG A 186 -5.87 16.02 28.16
CA ARG A 186 -6.41 17.37 28.41
C ARG A 186 -5.81 18.40 27.46
N LEU A 187 -4.48 18.37 27.26
CA LEU A 187 -3.78 19.25 26.31
C LEU A 187 -4.16 18.99 24.84
N LEU A 188 -4.77 17.84 24.51
CA LEU A 188 -5.38 17.58 23.20
C LEU A 188 -6.84 18.03 23.13
N GLN A 189 -7.64 17.84 24.20
CA GLN A 189 -9.01 18.34 24.33
C GLN A 189 -9.09 19.87 24.15
N GLU A 190 -8.14 20.62 24.72
CA GLU A 190 -8.04 22.08 24.61
C GLU A 190 -7.66 22.59 23.21
N LYS A 191 -7.20 21.71 22.30
CA LYS A 191 -6.61 22.10 21.00
C LYS A 191 -7.31 21.53 19.77
N ASN A 192 -8.26 20.60 19.93
CA ASN A 192 -8.82 19.81 18.83
C ASN A 192 -10.33 19.61 19.00
N ASP A 193 -11.13 20.15 18.08
CA ASP A 193 -12.60 19.99 18.06
C ASP A 193 -13.05 18.54 17.81
N GLN A 194 -12.13 17.68 17.34
CA GLN A 194 -12.31 16.24 17.20
C GLN A 194 -11.24 15.50 17.98
N LEU A 195 -11.63 14.48 18.75
CA LEU A 195 -10.70 13.69 19.56
C LEU A 195 -10.95 12.20 19.34
N ARG A 196 -9.87 11.47 19.03
CA ARG A 196 -9.84 10.01 18.86
C ARG A 196 -9.04 9.41 19.99
N ILE A 197 -9.70 8.59 20.81
CA ILE A 197 -9.06 7.83 21.90
C ILE A 197 -9.03 6.36 21.51
N ASP A 198 -7.83 5.77 21.48
CA ASP A 198 -7.64 4.33 21.31
C ASP A 198 -7.30 3.64 22.63
N PHE A 199 -8.05 2.60 22.95
CA PHE A 199 -7.87 1.68 24.07
C PHE A 199 -7.42 0.27 23.61
N SER A 200 -7.27 0.03 22.30
CA SER A 200 -6.99 -1.30 21.71
C SER A 200 -5.67 -1.94 22.18
N LYS A 201 -4.80 -1.20 22.88
CA LYS A 201 -3.50 -1.65 23.38
C LYS A 201 -3.44 -1.74 24.91
N LEU A 202 -4.57 -1.63 25.61
CA LEU A 202 -4.63 -1.81 27.06
C LEU A 202 -4.48 -3.28 27.47
N THR A 203 -3.80 -3.51 28.60
CA THR A 203 -3.63 -4.83 29.23
C THR A 203 -4.05 -4.87 30.70
N GLY A 204 -4.42 -3.72 31.28
CA GLY A 204 -4.91 -3.61 32.65
C GLY A 204 -5.21 -2.15 33.04
N VAL A 205 -6.01 -1.98 34.08
CA VAL A 205 -6.39 -0.68 34.65
C VAL A 205 -6.43 -0.78 36.17
N ASP A 206 -5.70 0.09 36.86
CA ASP A 206 -5.73 0.26 38.31
C ASP A 206 -6.91 1.14 38.76
N THR A 207 -7.33 0.99 40.01
CA THR A 207 -8.40 1.73 40.69
C THR A 207 -8.26 3.25 40.58
N LEU A 208 -7.06 3.77 40.84
CA LEU A 208 -6.73 5.20 40.72
C LEU A 208 -6.68 5.64 39.26
N ALA A 209 -6.22 4.78 38.35
CA ALA A 209 -6.20 5.06 36.93
C ALA A 209 -7.62 5.13 36.32
N ALA A 210 -8.55 4.31 36.82
CA ALA A 210 -9.96 4.38 36.43
C ALA A 210 -10.63 5.67 36.91
N ALA A 211 -10.31 6.16 38.11
CA ALA A 211 -10.83 7.42 38.64
C ALA A 211 -10.36 8.64 37.83
N GLU A 212 -9.07 8.72 37.49
CA GLU A 212 -8.53 9.80 36.65
C GLU A 212 -9.04 9.73 35.20
N LEU A 213 -9.17 8.52 34.62
CA LEU A 213 -9.76 8.36 33.29
C LEU A 213 -11.24 8.77 33.27
N LEU A 214 -12.02 8.43 34.31
CA LEU A 214 -13.40 8.90 34.49
C LEU A 214 -13.48 10.43 34.54
N ALA A 215 -12.62 11.09 35.32
CA ALA A 215 -12.56 12.55 35.40
C ALA A 215 -12.18 13.21 34.06
N ALA A 216 -11.25 12.58 33.31
CA ALA A 216 -10.83 13.03 31.99
C ALA A 216 -11.92 12.86 30.91
N LEU A 217 -12.69 11.76 30.97
CA LEU A 217 -13.84 11.51 30.11
C LEU A 217 -14.99 12.48 30.43
N GLN A 218 -15.31 12.70 31.71
CA GLN A 218 -16.35 13.64 32.14
C GLN A 218 -16.05 15.10 31.77
N HIS A 219 -14.79 15.45 31.50
CA HIS A 219 -14.44 16.77 31.00
C HIS A 219 -15.07 17.06 29.62
N ASN A 220 -15.30 16.04 28.79
CA ASN A 220 -15.96 16.18 27.47
C ASN A 220 -17.47 16.52 27.57
N HIS A 221 -18.12 16.33 28.72
CA HIS A 221 -19.52 16.79 28.91
C HIS A 221 -19.67 18.31 28.96
N LYS A 222 -18.56 19.02 29.22
CA LYS A 222 -18.49 20.49 29.31
C LYS A 222 -18.06 21.13 27.99
N ASN A 223 -17.13 20.48 27.28
CA ASN A 223 -16.68 20.87 25.94
C ASN A 223 -17.12 19.78 24.96
N PRO A 224 -18.19 19.97 24.17
CA PRO A 224 -18.79 18.95 23.32
C PRO A 224 -17.97 18.71 22.03
N ASN A 225 -16.70 18.37 22.19
CA ASN A 225 -15.80 17.96 21.11
C ASN A 225 -16.31 16.62 20.53
N SER A 226 -16.06 16.39 19.25
CA SER A 226 -16.48 15.16 18.56
C SER A 226 -15.60 13.97 18.97
N LEU A 227 -15.92 13.37 20.11
CA LEU A 227 -15.21 12.23 20.69
C LEU A 227 -15.54 10.93 19.94
N GLN A 228 -14.50 10.24 19.48
CA GLN A 228 -14.57 8.91 18.88
C GLN A 228 -13.69 7.95 19.69
N LEU A 229 -14.32 6.93 20.26
CA LEU A 229 -13.63 5.88 21.03
C LEU A 229 -13.33 4.68 20.13
N ILE A 230 -12.15 4.08 20.34
CA ILE A 230 -11.57 3.01 19.54
C ILE A 230 -11.04 1.95 20.52
N GLY A 231 -11.27 0.66 20.27
CA GLY A 231 -10.92 -0.42 21.20
C GLY A 231 -11.79 -0.48 22.46
N SER A 232 -12.99 0.11 22.41
CA SER A 232 -13.87 0.28 23.58
C SER A 232 -14.33 -1.04 24.22
N ASP A 233 -14.42 -2.12 23.44
CA ASP A 233 -14.69 -3.48 23.90
C ASP A 233 -13.58 -4.02 24.83
N VAL A 234 -12.30 -3.73 24.53
CA VAL A 234 -11.16 -4.16 25.37
C VAL A 234 -11.25 -3.55 26.77
N LEU A 235 -11.53 -2.24 26.84
CA LEU A 235 -11.75 -1.55 28.11
C LEU A 235 -13.01 -2.09 28.83
N THR A 236 -14.09 -2.34 28.10
CA THR A 236 -15.34 -2.91 28.64
C THR A 236 -15.11 -4.27 29.28
N GLN A 237 -14.34 -5.16 28.64
CA GLN A 237 -14.02 -6.50 29.15
C GLN A 237 -13.09 -6.42 30.36
N LEU A 238 -12.04 -5.61 30.31
CA LEU A 238 -11.12 -5.40 31.43
C LEU A 238 -11.85 -4.86 32.68
N LEU A 239 -12.82 -3.95 32.52
CA LEU A 239 -13.61 -3.43 33.63
C LEU A 239 -14.58 -4.49 34.18
N LYS A 240 -15.29 -5.22 33.30
CA LYS A 240 -16.21 -6.31 33.72
C LYS A 240 -15.49 -7.45 34.46
N GLU A 241 -14.21 -7.72 34.16
CA GLU A 241 -13.41 -8.70 34.91
C GLU A 241 -13.08 -8.24 36.35
N LYS A 242 -13.15 -6.94 36.66
CA LYS A 242 -12.88 -6.36 37.98
C LYS A 242 -14.14 -5.94 38.76
N ILE A 243 -15.32 -6.37 38.29
CA ILE A 243 -16.62 -5.99 38.83
C ILE A 243 -17.41 -7.26 39.21
N GLU A 244 -17.86 -7.36 40.46
CA GLU A 244 -18.78 -8.41 40.90
C GLU A 244 -20.10 -7.81 41.43
N VAL A 245 -21.22 -8.15 40.79
CA VAL A 245 -22.56 -7.65 41.17
C VAL A 245 -22.92 -8.13 42.59
N GLY A 246 -23.40 -7.22 43.43
CA GLY A 246 -23.72 -7.49 44.83
C GLY A 246 -22.53 -7.45 45.80
N ARG A 247 -21.29 -7.33 45.31
CA ARG A 247 -20.11 -7.08 46.16
C ARG A 247 -19.89 -5.58 46.35
N ARG A 248 -20.31 -5.04 47.51
CA ARG A 248 -20.09 -3.63 47.87
C ARG A 248 -18.63 -3.36 48.31
N HIS A 249 -17.69 -3.43 47.38
CA HIS A 249 -16.28 -3.12 47.65
C HIS A 249 -15.91 -1.68 47.23
N PRO A 250 -15.46 -0.79 48.15
CA PRO A 250 -15.19 0.61 47.82
C PRO A 250 -14.14 0.84 46.71
N ALA A 251 -13.17 -0.07 46.58
CA ALA A 251 -12.14 0.02 45.55
C ALA A 251 -12.63 -0.34 44.14
N GLU A 252 -13.78 -1.00 44.00
CA GLU A 252 -14.39 -1.35 42.71
C GLU A 252 -15.23 -0.20 42.14
N ALA A 253 -15.72 0.72 42.99
CA ALA A 253 -16.60 1.82 42.58
C ALA A 253 -16.08 2.70 41.43
N PRO A 254 -14.77 3.01 41.30
CA PRO A 254 -14.24 3.72 40.13
C PRO A 254 -14.40 2.93 38.82
N PHE A 255 -14.28 1.59 38.84
CA PHE A 255 -14.46 0.76 37.65
C PHE A 255 -15.92 0.74 37.20
N TRP A 256 -16.86 0.63 38.15
CA TRP A 256 -18.30 0.74 37.89
C TRP A 256 -18.65 2.07 37.22
N LEU A 257 -18.24 3.19 37.82
CA LEU A 257 -18.56 4.53 37.30
C LEU A 257 -17.91 4.79 35.93
N LEU A 258 -16.67 4.32 35.72
CA LEU A 258 -16.00 4.40 34.41
C LEU A 258 -16.72 3.55 33.34
N LEU A 259 -17.27 2.39 33.70
CA LEU A 259 -18.01 1.55 32.77
C LEU A 259 -19.37 2.17 32.39
N ILE A 260 -20.08 2.77 33.35
CA ILE A 260 -21.30 3.55 33.09
C ILE A 260 -21.02 4.72 32.13
N GLU A 261 -19.97 5.50 32.42
CA GLU A 261 -19.51 6.62 31.58
C GLU A 261 -19.15 6.16 30.15
N LEU A 262 -18.51 4.99 30.01
CA LEU A 262 -18.16 4.41 28.72
C LEU A 262 -19.41 4.03 27.91
N GLN A 263 -20.40 3.35 28.52
CA GLN A 263 -21.66 2.99 27.87
C GLN A 263 -22.43 4.25 27.42
N GLN A 264 -22.43 5.28 28.28
CA GLN A 264 -23.02 6.60 28.03
C GLN A 264 -22.37 7.28 26.80
N LEU A 265 -21.04 7.44 26.78
CA LEU A 265 -20.30 8.02 25.64
C LEU A 265 -20.46 7.23 24.33
N LEU A 266 -20.58 5.90 24.39
CA LEU A 266 -20.82 5.07 23.21
C LEU A 266 -22.24 5.24 22.65
N GLY A 267 -23.23 5.55 23.48
CA GLY A 267 -24.65 5.57 23.13
C GLY A 267 -25.37 4.24 23.38
N LEU A 268 -24.82 3.35 24.21
CA LEU A 268 -25.40 2.04 24.53
C LEU A 268 -26.41 2.15 25.67
N GLN A 269 -27.59 2.69 25.38
CA GLN A 269 -28.63 2.96 26.37
C GLN A 269 -29.11 1.69 27.10
N ASP A 270 -29.38 0.60 26.37
CA ASP A 270 -29.87 -0.64 26.99
C ASP A 270 -28.82 -1.24 27.97
N ASP A 271 -27.54 -1.29 27.57
CA ASP A 271 -26.45 -1.78 28.43
C ASP A 271 -26.23 -0.85 29.65
N PHE A 272 -26.37 0.47 29.46
CA PHE A 272 -26.31 1.47 30.52
C PHE A 272 -27.43 1.26 31.54
N GLU A 273 -28.69 1.12 31.10
CA GLU A 273 -29.84 0.99 32.00
C GLU A 273 -29.77 -0.30 32.82
N ASN A 274 -29.32 -1.41 32.23
CA ASN A 274 -29.06 -2.66 32.96
C ASN A 274 -27.96 -2.47 34.03
N LEU A 275 -26.81 -1.90 33.66
CA LEU A 275 -25.67 -1.76 34.58
C LEU A 275 -25.91 -0.70 35.67
N ALA A 276 -26.75 0.30 35.38
CA ALA A 276 -27.26 1.27 36.34
C ALA A 276 -28.11 0.60 37.44
N VAL A 277 -28.93 -0.41 37.08
CA VAL A 277 -29.69 -1.23 38.05
C VAL A 277 -28.76 -2.07 38.91
N ASP A 278 -27.79 -2.77 38.31
CA ASP A 278 -26.80 -3.58 39.03
C ASP A 278 -25.95 -2.72 40.01
N TYR A 279 -25.59 -1.51 39.62
CA TYR A 279 -24.90 -0.54 40.48
C TYR A 279 -25.77 -0.10 41.65
N ALA A 280 -27.04 0.24 41.40
CA ALA A 280 -27.99 0.64 42.44
C ALA A 280 -28.20 -0.46 43.50
N ILE A 281 -28.29 -1.73 43.05
CA ILE A 281 -28.38 -2.90 43.93
C ILE A 281 -27.08 -3.10 44.72
N THR A 282 -25.92 -2.92 44.09
CA THR A 282 -24.60 -3.21 44.71
C THR A 282 -24.16 -2.14 45.72
N PHE A 283 -24.48 -0.86 45.47
CA PHE A 283 -24.00 0.26 46.29
C PHE A 283 -25.08 1.00 47.08
N GLU A 284 -26.38 0.71 46.87
CA GLU A 284 -27.51 1.43 47.46
C GLU A 284 -27.53 2.95 47.16
N VAL A 285 -26.84 3.36 46.09
CA VAL A 285 -26.69 4.76 45.64
C VAL A 285 -27.23 4.87 44.23
N SER A 286 -28.01 5.91 43.95
CA SER A 286 -28.52 6.17 42.61
C SER A 286 -27.35 6.33 41.60
N PRO A 287 -27.38 5.61 40.46
CA PRO A 287 -26.43 5.81 39.38
C PRO A 287 -26.58 7.21 38.76
N PRO A 288 -25.58 7.70 37.99
CA PRO A 288 -25.77 8.90 37.18
C PRO A 288 -26.90 8.69 36.15
N SER A 289 -27.58 9.78 35.78
CA SER A 289 -28.67 9.73 34.80
C SER A 289 -28.15 9.75 33.36
N TRP A 290 -28.88 9.08 32.45
CA TRP A 290 -28.62 9.13 31.02
C TRP A 290 -28.65 10.57 30.48
N ASP A 291 -27.72 10.93 29.60
CA ASP A 291 -27.70 12.25 28.97
C ASP A 291 -28.41 12.19 27.61
N ALA A 292 -29.61 12.75 27.56
CA ALA A 292 -30.43 12.82 26.35
C ALA A 292 -29.80 13.62 25.18
N ARG A 293 -28.65 14.28 25.39
CA ARG A 293 -27.82 14.87 24.31
C ARG A 293 -27.08 13.81 23.48
N GLN A 294 -26.94 12.59 23.97
CA GLN A 294 -26.26 11.50 23.28
C GLN A 294 -27.25 10.68 22.43
N THR A 295 -26.93 10.53 21.14
CA THR A 295 -27.69 9.66 20.24
C THR A 295 -27.46 8.20 20.61
N SER A 296 -28.52 7.49 21.00
CA SER A 296 -28.48 6.04 21.23
C SER A 296 -28.06 5.30 19.95
N LYS A 297 -27.11 4.36 20.06
CA LYS A 297 -26.48 3.62 18.96
C LYS A 297 -26.50 2.13 19.25
N SER A 298 -26.72 1.33 18.22
CA SER A 298 -26.49 -0.11 18.29
C SER A 298 -25.00 -0.45 18.29
N VAL A 299 -24.65 -1.59 18.91
CA VAL A 299 -23.29 -2.17 18.89
C VAL A 299 -22.72 -2.25 17.46
N ALA A 300 -23.56 -2.58 16.47
CA ALA A 300 -23.16 -2.64 15.06
C ALA A 300 -22.75 -1.26 14.47
N GLN A 301 -23.42 -0.18 14.87
CA GLN A 301 -23.05 1.19 14.45
C GLN A 301 -21.75 1.66 15.12
N ILE A 302 -21.52 1.28 16.38
CA ILE A 302 -20.27 1.55 17.10
C ILE A 302 -19.11 0.80 16.43
N ALA A 303 -19.27 -0.50 16.16
CA ALA A 303 -18.26 -1.30 15.46
C ALA A 303 -17.95 -0.77 14.06
N ALA A 304 -18.95 -0.31 13.31
CA ALA A 304 -18.76 0.32 12.00
C ALA A 304 -18.00 1.67 12.10
N ALA A 305 -18.32 2.50 13.10
CA ALA A 305 -17.63 3.77 13.34
C ALA A 305 -16.17 3.56 13.79
N GLU A 306 -15.92 2.55 14.64
CA GLU A 306 -14.56 2.17 15.05
C GLU A 306 -13.75 1.63 13.87
N ALA A 307 -14.34 0.77 13.03
CA ALA A 307 -13.68 0.23 11.84
C ALA A 307 -13.30 1.33 10.85
N LEU A 308 -14.19 2.32 10.63
CA LEU A 308 -13.92 3.48 9.81
C LEU A 308 -12.78 4.34 10.41
N ALA A 309 -12.82 4.64 11.71
CA ALA A 309 -11.79 5.42 12.37
C ALA A 309 -10.41 4.72 12.34
N LYS A 310 -10.36 3.39 12.53
CA LYS A 310 -9.13 2.58 12.38
C LYS A 310 -8.61 2.63 10.94
N ALA A 311 -9.48 2.53 9.93
CA ALA A 311 -9.09 2.63 8.52
C ALA A 311 -8.56 4.03 8.16
N GLU A 312 -9.18 5.10 8.66
CA GLU A 312 -8.70 6.47 8.46
C GLU A 312 -7.34 6.73 9.13
N ILE A 313 -7.10 6.20 10.34
CA ILE A 313 -5.80 6.32 11.00
C ILE A 313 -4.72 5.59 10.20
N GLN A 314 -4.99 4.36 9.74
CA GLN A 314 -4.06 3.59 8.90
C GLN A 314 -3.81 4.27 7.55
N ALA A 315 -4.82 4.90 6.95
CA ALA A 315 -4.66 5.70 5.75
C ALA A 315 -3.77 6.93 6.00
N ALA A 316 -3.99 7.67 7.09
CA ALA A 316 -3.19 8.84 7.44
C ALA A 316 -1.73 8.49 7.85
N GLU A 317 -1.50 7.34 8.49
CA GLU A 317 -0.14 6.82 8.73
C GLU A 317 0.55 6.43 7.41
N LYS A 318 -0.18 5.76 6.50
CA LYS A 318 0.31 5.44 5.16
C LYS A 318 0.62 6.69 4.33
N GLU A 319 -0.21 7.73 4.38
CA GLU A 319 0.04 9.02 3.74
C GLU A 319 1.24 9.76 4.34
N LYS A 320 1.45 9.70 5.66
CA LYS A 320 2.67 10.23 6.29
C LYS A 320 3.93 9.49 5.84
N SER A 321 3.83 8.18 5.58
CA SER A 321 4.92 7.35 5.06
C SER A 321 5.17 7.54 3.55
N LEU A 322 4.17 7.96 2.77
CA LEU A 322 4.34 8.16 1.33
C LEU A 322 5.37 9.27 1.05
N LEU A 323 6.36 8.95 0.21
CA LEU A 323 7.40 9.88 -0.22
C LEU A 323 6.83 10.78 -1.32
N THR A 324 6.54 12.04 -0.98
CA THR A 324 5.87 12.99 -1.88
C THR A 324 6.72 14.25 -2.14
N GLY A 325 6.67 14.76 -3.37
CA GLY A 325 7.34 15.99 -3.78
C GLY A 325 8.74 15.72 -4.31
N THR A 326 9.76 16.31 -3.69
CA THR A 326 11.14 16.25 -4.18
C THR A 326 12.10 15.78 -3.08
N ILE A 327 13.16 15.07 -3.48
CA ILE A 327 14.30 14.75 -2.62
C ILE A 327 15.43 15.72 -3.01
N THR A 328 15.68 16.73 -2.19
CA THR A 328 16.74 17.72 -2.44
C THR A 328 17.54 17.99 -1.18
N ALA A 329 18.74 18.56 -1.32
CA ALA A 329 19.57 18.96 -0.17
C ALA A 329 18.89 20.01 0.74
N GLN A 330 17.85 20.70 0.25
CA GLN A 330 17.03 21.63 1.03
C GLN A 330 15.80 20.96 1.68
N THR A 331 15.52 19.69 1.34
CA THR A 331 14.39 18.88 1.83
C THR A 331 14.87 17.52 2.39
N PRO A 332 15.82 17.49 3.35
CA PRO A 332 16.43 16.25 3.83
C PRO A 332 15.42 15.26 4.44
N ALA A 333 14.32 15.75 5.00
CA ALA A 333 13.26 14.93 5.60
C ALA A 333 12.66 13.86 4.66
N ASN A 334 12.70 14.07 3.33
CA ASN A 334 12.27 13.04 2.37
C ASN A 334 13.34 11.96 2.14
N LEU A 335 14.62 12.29 2.30
CA LEU A 335 15.73 11.31 2.26
C LEU A 335 15.80 10.53 3.58
N GLU A 336 15.62 11.20 4.72
CA GLU A 336 15.55 10.60 6.06
C GLU A 336 14.45 9.53 6.13
N LYS A 337 13.21 9.86 5.72
CA LYS A 337 12.11 8.89 5.61
C LYS A 337 12.43 7.69 4.70
N LEU A 338 13.14 7.92 3.59
CA LEU A 338 13.53 6.85 2.68
C LEU A 338 14.54 5.90 3.36
N ILE A 339 15.51 6.45 4.11
CA ILE A 339 16.46 5.66 4.90
C ILE A 339 15.71 4.85 5.98
N GLU A 340 14.80 5.45 6.74
CA GLU A 340 13.99 4.76 7.76
C GLU A 340 13.21 3.56 7.16
N GLN A 341 12.58 3.76 6.00
CA GLN A 341 11.84 2.70 5.31
C GLN A 341 12.74 1.59 4.79
N VAL A 342 13.91 1.93 4.23
CA VAL A 342 14.87 0.94 3.74
C VAL A 342 15.50 0.16 4.91
N GLU A 343 15.79 0.82 6.02
CA GLU A 343 16.42 0.16 7.17
C GLU A 343 15.45 -0.69 8.00
N SER A 344 14.14 -0.47 7.84
CA SER A 344 13.08 -1.29 8.47
C SER A 344 12.98 -2.74 7.97
N SER A 345 13.59 -3.08 6.82
CA SER A 345 13.47 -4.41 6.19
C SER A 345 14.78 -4.86 5.52
N LEU A 346 14.92 -6.18 5.29
CA LEU A 346 16.00 -6.76 4.48
C LEU A 346 15.69 -6.73 2.97
N SER A 347 14.42 -6.61 2.59
CA SER A 347 13.97 -6.52 1.19
C SER A 347 12.91 -5.41 0.99
N PRO A 348 13.25 -4.13 1.29
CA PRO A 348 12.32 -3.03 1.23
C PRO A 348 11.92 -2.68 -0.22
N VAL A 349 10.63 -2.43 -0.43
CA VAL A 349 10.07 -1.99 -1.71
C VAL A 349 9.50 -0.59 -1.53
N ILE A 350 10.16 0.41 -2.12
CA ILE A 350 9.83 1.84 -1.94
C ILE A 350 9.10 2.36 -3.18
N ASP A 351 7.93 2.97 -2.98
CA ASP A 351 7.14 3.55 -4.07
C ASP A 351 7.53 5.02 -4.32
N LEU A 352 8.19 5.28 -5.44
CA LEU A 352 8.62 6.62 -5.87
C LEU A 352 7.59 7.33 -6.76
N ARG A 353 6.35 6.82 -6.86
CA ARG A 353 5.29 7.40 -7.71
C ARG A 353 5.02 8.89 -7.46
N GLN A 354 5.14 9.35 -6.22
CA GLN A 354 4.89 10.75 -5.83
C GLN A 354 6.17 11.58 -5.68
N ILE A 355 7.35 11.02 -6.01
CA ILE A 355 8.59 11.79 -6.15
C ILE A 355 8.73 12.25 -7.60
N THR A 356 8.81 13.57 -7.80
CA THR A 356 8.98 14.20 -9.13
C THR A 356 10.46 14.40 -9.46
N ARG A 357 11.26 14.88 -8.50
CA ARG A 357 12.70 15.19 -8.67
C ARG A 357 13.54 14.65 -7.51
N ILE A 358 14.73 14.16 -7.87
CA ILE A 358 15.88 14.04 -6.97
C ILE A 358 16.95 15.02 -7.48
N ASP A 359 17.62 15.78 -6.60
CA ASP A 359 18.75 16.62 -7.00
C ASP A 359 20.09 15.86 -7.03
N PHE A 360 21.12 16.46 -7.63
CA PHE A 360 22.40 15.79 -7.85
C PHE A 360 23.11 15.46 -6.52
N ASP A 361 23.08 16.37 -5.55
CA ASP A 361 23.64 16.16 -4.21
C ASP A 361 22.93 15.04 -3.43
N SER A 362 21.60 14.93 -3.55
CA SER A 362 20.83 13.83 -2.93
C SER A 362 21.05 12.51 -3.66
N ALA A 363 21.24 12.52 -4.99
CA ALA A 363 21.61 11.34 -5.75
C ALA A 363 23.02 10.84 -5.35
N GLY A 364 23.98 11.75 -5.14
CA GLY A 364 25.30 11.42 -4.60
C GLY A 364 25.25 10.81 -3.19
N GLN A 365 24.39 11.33 -2.32
CA GLN A 365 24.13 10.71 -1.00
C GLN A 365 23.46 9.32 -1.16
N MET A 366 22.49 9.19 -2.06
CA MET A 366 21.78 7.94 -2.34
C MET A 366 22.71 6.85 -2.91
N LEU A 367 23.74 7.20 -3.67
CA LEU A 367 24.79 6.27 -4.12
C LEU A 367 25.60 5.71 -2.93
N ASN A 368 26.01 6.55 -1.99
CA ASN A 368 26.72 6.11 -0.78
C ASN A 368 25.83 5.21 0.09
N LEU A 369 24.54 5.53 0.20
CA LEU A 369 23.54 4.70 0.90
C LEU A 369 23.30 3.36 0.18
N ALA A 370 23.25 3.36 -1.16
CA ALA A 370 23.12 2.15 -1.96
C ALA A 370 24.30 1.19 -1.73
N MET A 371 25.54 1.71 -1.69
CA MET A 371 26.73 0.94 -1.32
C MET A 371 26.63 0.36 0.10
N LYS A 372 26.18 1.16 1.08
CA LYS A 372 25.94 0.70 2.47
C LYS A 372 24.94 -0.45 2.50
N TRP A 373 23.76 -0.28 1.90
CA TRP A 373 22.69 -1.29 1.93
C TRP A 373 23.08 -2.59 1.21
N LEU A 374 23.85 -2.50 0.12
CA LEU A 374 24.41 -3.65 -0.57
C LEU A 374 25.44 -4.40 0.30
N GLN A 375 26.28 -3.69 1.06
CA GLN A 375 27.21 -4.29 2.03
C GLN A 375 26.48 -4.91 3.24
N GLU A 376 25.35 -4.35 3.66
CA GLU A 376 24.43 -4.95 4.65
C GLU A 376 23.62 -6.14 4.09
N GLY A 377 23.74 -6.46 2.81
CA GLY A 377 23.01 -7.55 2.16
C GLY A 377 21.52 -7.27 1.90
N ARG A 378 21.09 -6.01 1.96
CA ARG A 378 19.68 -5.63 1.73
C ARG A 378 19.35 -5.58 0.25
N GLN A 379 18.21 -6.16 -0.12
CA GLN A 379 17.68 -6.14 -1.49
C GLN A 379 16.66 -5.02 -1.64
N VAL A 380 17.16 -3.79 -1.77
CA VAL A 380 16.33 -2.59 -1.97
C VAL A 380 15.75 -2.56 -3.38
N ARG A 381 14.45 -2.26 -3.49
CA ARG A 381 13.79 -2.06 -4.78
C ARG A 381 12.95 -0.78 -4.80
N PHE A 382 13.19 0.08 -5.78
CA PHE A 382 12.40 1.27 -6.05
C PHE A 382 11.39 0.97 -7.16
N ILE A 383 10.12 1.39 -7.02
CA ILE A 383 9.06 1.14 -7.99
C ILE A 383 8.33 2.41 -8.41
N ASN A 384 7.63 2.36 -9.55
CA ASN A 384 6.90 3.48 -10.17
C ASN A 384 7.75 4.73 -10.44
N THR A 385 9.06 4.53 -10.64
CA THR A 385 10.05 5.60 -10.73
C THR A 385 9.78 6.47 -11.97
N ASN A 386 9.83 7.78 -11.78
CA ASN A 386 9.73 8.78 -12.85
C ASN A 386 10.88 8.58 -13.87
N PRO A 387 10.65 8.73 -15.20
CA PRO A 387 11.68 8.54 -16.23
C PRO A 387 12.97 9.33 -16.04
N LEU A 388 12.89 10.61 -15.65
CA LEU A 388 14.04 11.47 -15.41
C LEU A 388 14.84 11.01 -14.19
N VAL A 389 14.14 10.57 -13.14
CA VAL A 389 14.74 10.02 -11.92
C VAL A 389 15.39 8.66 -12.21
N HIS A 390 14.74 7.81 -12.99
CA HIS A 390 15.29 6.53 -13.44
C HIS A 390 16.60 6.74 -14.24
N THR A 391 16.61 7.67 -15.20
CA THR A 391 17.81 8.04 -15.96
C THR A 391 18.91 8.60 -15.05
N LEU A 392 18.58 9.45 -14.06
CA LEU A 392 19.55 9.96 -13.09
C LEU A 392 20.18 8.83 -12.25
N LEU A 393 19.38 7.88 -11.75
CA LEU A 393 19.88 6.71 -11.00
C LEU A 393 20.74 5.78 -11.88
N ARG A 394 20.49 5.74 -13.19
CA ARG A 394 21.29 5.02 -14.19
C ARG A 394 22.63 5.70 -14.44
N VAL A 395 22.63 7.02 -14.68
CA VAL A 395 23.84 7.86 -14.83
C VAL A 395 24.75 7.81 -13.60
N MET A 396 24.16 7.75 -12.40
CA MET A 396 24.89 7.64 -11.13
C MET A 396 25.29 6.20 -10.77
N SER A 397 25.09 5.22 -11.65
CA SER A 397 25.34 3.78 -11.43
C SER A 397 24.64 3.17 -10.20
N ILE A 398 23.59 3.80 -9.67
CA ILE A 398 22.83 3.30 -8.50
C ILE A 398 22.02 2.05 -8.88
N HIS A 399 21.60 1.95 -10.14
CA HIS A 399 20.88 0.78 -10.68
C HIS A 399 21.69 -0.55 -10.67
N GLU A 400 23.01 -0.49 -10.54
CA GLU A 400 23.88 -1.67 -10.35
C GLU A 400 23.80 -2.23 -8.91
N MET A 401 23.28 -1.44 -7.97
CA MET A 401 23.27 -1.74 -6.53
C MET A 401 21.85 -1.99 -6.00
N LEU A 402 20.85 -1.34 -6.59
CA LEU A 402 19.43 -1.40 -6.20
C LEU A 402 18.57 -1.69 -7.42
N SER A 403 17.51 -2.49 -7.26
CA SER A 403 16.55 -2.73 -8.34
C SER A 403 15.68 -1.48 -8.53
N VAL A 404 15.60 -0.94 -9.76
CA VAL A 404 14.76 0.23 -10.06
C VAL A 404 13.75 -0.14 -11.15
N GLU A 405 12.45 -0.06 -10.84
CA GLU A 405 11.36 -0.23 -11.79
C GLU A 405 10.78 1.13 -12.20
N LEU A 406 10.78 1.39 -13.51
CA LEU A 406 10.09 2.50 -14.15
C LEU A 406 8.57 2.44 -13.93
N ARG A 407 7.91 3.60 -13.90
CA ARG A 407 6.45 3.71 -13.98
C ARG A 407 5.91 3.10 -15.28
N LYS A 408 4.76 2.45 -15.18
CA LYS A 408 3.98 1.84 -16.28
C LYS A 408 2.69 2.63 -16.48
#